data_AF-A0A3D0J003-F1
#
_entry.id   AF-A0A3D0J003-F1
#
_cell.length_a   1.000
_cell.length_b   1.000
_cell.length_c   1.000
_cell.angle_alpha   90.00
_cell.angle_beta   90.00
_cell.angle_gamma   90.00
#
_symmetry.space_group_name_H-M   'P 1'
#
loop_
_entity.id
_entity.type
_entity.pdbx_description
1 polymer ?
#
loop_
_entity_poly.entity_id
_entity_poly.type
_entity_poly.pdbx_seq_one_letter_code
_entity_poly.pdbx_strand_id
1 'polypeptide(L)'
;FMLTPGRHRDTYVEECHRGFFTRYAQGKPLEKCGIRDEHIGGLAHVPALVAAGGDRPLGKLRAMVKEHVGSTHAHPNVLRAADTLVRVCGAIREGASVREAITKEAGDWISGKKAEGWVKQPDEHVVGERFSTACYIAEAMPASLYLAWKYENDFVGGIVANANLGGDSCHRGVVVGGILGLAGGVPKEWSGALRVPLPEDEEVVGVVS
;
A
#
# COMPACT_ATOMS: atom_id res chain seq x y z
N PHE A 1 -8.29 21.53 -6.45
CA PHE A 1 -6.85 21.43 -6.17
C PHE A 1 -6.07 21.18 -7.46
N MET A 2 -6.06 19.97 -8.04
CA MET A 2 -5.29 19.63 -9.26
C MET A 2 -5.66 20.43 -10.53
N LEU A 3 -6.90 20.89 -10.67
CA LEU A 3 -7.37 21.66 -11.85
C LEU A 3 -7.24 23.18 -11.69
N THR A 4 -6.69 23.66 -10.56
CA THR A 4 -6.68 25.09 -10.25
C THR A 4 -5.26 25.64 -10.36
N PRO A 5 -4.96 26.58 -11.28
CA PRO A 5 -3.62 27.14 -11.44
C PRO A 5 -3.05 27.69 -10.13
N GLY A 6 -1.76 27.43 -9.88
CA GLY A 6 -1.02 27.93 -8.71
C GLY A 6 -1.39 27.27 -7.37
N ARG A 7 -2.23 26.23 -7.34
CA ARG A 7 -2.70 25.61 -6.09
C ARG A 7 -1.91 24.38 -5.61
N HIS A 8 -1.00 23.83 -6.41
CA HIS A 8 -0.05 22.81 -5.96
C HIS A 8 1.39 23.31 -6.18
N ARG A 9 2.31 22.89 -5.30
CA ARG A 9 3.76 23.18 -5.41
C ARG A 9 4.57 21.91 -5.68
N ASP A 10 3.89 20.85 -6.09
CA ASP A 10 4.52 19.56 -6.33
C ASP A 10 5.45 19.66 -7.53
N THR A 11 6.71 19.27 -7.33
CA THR A 11 7.72 19.21 -8.38
C THR A 11 7.60 17.95 -9.23
N TYR A 12 6.73 17.02 -8.83
CA TYR A 12 6.49 15.74 -9.48
C TYR A 12 4.99 15.44 -9.52
N VAL A 13 4.54 14.88 -10.64
CA VAL A 13 3.19 14.34 -10.82
C VAL A 13 3.34 12.95 -11.44
N GLU A 14 2.79 11.94 -10.77
CA GLU A 14 2.86 10.55 -11.23
C GLU A 14 2.24 10.40 -12.63
N GLU A 15 2.69 9.38 -13.36
CA GLU A 15 2.14 9.03 -14.67
C GLU A 15 0.63 8.77 -14.63
N CYS A 16 0.10 8.11 -13.59
CA CYS A 16 -1.34 7.89 -13.43
C CYS A 16 -2.15 9.20 -13.51
N HIS A 17 -1.66 10.27 -12.85
CA HIS A 17 -2.31 11.58 -12.85
C HIS A 17 -2.18 12.27 -14.20
N ARG A 18 -0.98 12.28 -14.80
CA ARG A 18 -0.76 12.86 -16.13
C ARG A 18 -1.67 12.20 -17.18
N GLY A 19 -1.74 10.88 -17.17
CA GLY A 19 -2.59 10.10 -18.07
C GLY A 19 -4.08 10.31 -17.81
N PHE A 20 -4.50 10.32 -16.54
CA PHE A 20 -5.87 10.59 -16.14
C PHE A 20 -6.34 11.95 -16.65
N PHE A 21 -5.61 13.02 -16.33
CA PHE A 21 -6.01 14.38 -16.72
C PHE A 21 -5.88 14.63 -18.23
N THR A 22 -4.96 13.94 -18.93
CA THR A 22 -4.92 13.94 -20.40
C THR A 22 -6.21 13.35 -20.98
N ARG A 23 -6.69 12.22 -20.46
CA ARG A 23 -7.95 11.60 -20.90
C ARG A 23 -9.17 12.45 -20.54
N TYR A 24 -9.16 13.07 -19.37
CA TYR A 24 -10.22 13.98 -18.95
C TYR A 24 -10.30 15.21 -19.87
N ALA A 25 -9.16 15.80 -20.22
CA ALA A 25 -9.07 16.91 -21.17
C ALA A 25 -9.56 16.54 -22.59
N GLN A 26 -9.54 15.25 -22.96
CA GLN A 26 -10.12 14.72 -24.20
C GLN A 26 -11.64 14.49 -24.10
N GLY A 27 -12.29 14.86 -22.99
CA GLY A 27 -13.74 14.72 -22.79
C GLY A 27 -14.19 13.32 -22.37
N LYS A 28 -13.27 12.45 -21.92
CA LYS A 28 -13.68 11.14 -21.39
C LYS A 28 -14.37 11.31 -20.02
N PRO A 29 -15.41 10.50 -19.73
CA PRO A 29 -15.97 10.40 -18.37
C PRO A 29 -14.88 10.04 -17.36
N LEU A 30 -15.00 10.55 -16.13
CA LEU A 30 -13.99 10.37 -15.06
C LEU A 30 -13.68 8.88 -14.81
N GLU A 31 -14.70 8.04 -14.87
CA GLU A 31 -14.64 6.59 -14.65
C GLU A 31 -13.84 5.87 -15.74
N LYS A 32 -13.60 6.53 -16.89
CA LYS A 32 -12.83 6.01 -18.03
C LYS A 32 -11.46 6.67 -18.17
N CYS A 33 -11.07 7.51 -17.21
CA CYS A 33 -9.80 8.23 -17.24
C CYS A 33 -8.62 7.43 -16.67
N GLY A 34 -8.86 6.38 -15.87
CA GLY A 34 -7.78 5.49 -15.40
C GLY A 34 -6.95 4.88 -16.53
N ILE A 35 -5.63 4.90 -16.38
CA ILE A 35 -4.68 4.41 -17.39
C ILE A 35 -4.05 3.09 -16.96
N ARG A 36 -3.41 2.37 -17.89
CA ARG A 36 -2.70 1.11 -17.58
C ARG A 36 -1.34 1.38 -16.93
N ASP A 37 -1.35 2.16 -15.86
CA ASP A 37 -0.17 2.49 -15.07
C ASP A 37 0.24 1.29 -14.21
N GLU A 38 1.50 0.86 -14.33
CA GLU A 38 2.05 -0.32 -13.68
C GLU A 38 2.83 -0.04 -12.39
N HIS A 39 2.67 1.16 -11.82
CA HIS A 39 3.39 1.56 -10.62
C HIS A 39 2.66 1.19 -9.33
N ILE A 40 3.44 1.00 -8.26
CA ILE A 40 2.95 0.70 -6.91
C ILE A 40 2.17 1.86 -6.29
N GLY A 41 2.23 3.07 -6.86
CA GLY A 41 1.44 4.23 -6.44
C GLY A 41 -0.06 3.95 -6.31
N GLY A 42 -0.59 3.04 -7.13
CA GLY A 42 -1.96 2.56 -7.01
C GLY A 42 -2.33 1.94 -5.66
N LEU A 43 -1.36 1.52 -4.85
CA LEU A 43 -1.59 0.96 -3.51
C LEU A 43 -1.65 2.01 -2.40
N ALA A 44 -1.33 3.28 -2.68
CA ALA A 44 -1.17 4.34 -1.69
C ALA A 44 -2.38 4.51 -0.73
N HIS A 45 -3.59 4.29 -1.24
CA HIS A 45 -4.82 4.47 -0.47
C HIS A 45 -5.34 3.17 0.16
N VAL A 46 -4.78 2.01 -0.20
CA VAL A 46 -5.37 0.72 0.14
C VAL A 46 -5.43 0.49 1.66
N PRO A 47 -4.37 0.73 2.46
CA PRO A 47 -4.45 0.54 3.91
C PRO A 47 -5.51 1.42 4.58
N ALA A 48 -5.65 2.68 4.13
CA ALA A 48 -6.65 3.60 4.66
C ALA A 48 -8.08 3.13 4.31
N LEU A 49 -8.32 2.64 3.09
CA LEU A 49 -9.60 2.07 2.69
C LEU A 49 -9.93 0.80 3.47
N VAL A 50 -8.93 -0.04 3.76
CA VAL A 50 -9.09 -1.24 4.59
C VAL A 50 -9.49 -0.86 6.01
N ALA A 51 -8.83 0.13 6.60
CA ALA A 51 -9.16 0.63 7.94
C ALA A 51 -10.56 1.26 7.99
N ALA A 52 -10.89 2.14 7.04
CA ALA A 52 -12.21 2.76 6.92
C ALA A 52 -13.33 1.75 6.57
N GLY A 53 -12.95 0.58 6.05
CA GLY A 53 -13.86 -0.51 5.74
C GLY A 53 -14.55 -1.11 6.97
N GLY A 54 -14.01 -0.96 8.18
CA GLY A 54 -14.59 -1.50 9.41
C GLY A 54 -14.95 -2.98 9.28
N ASP A 55 -16.13 -3.35 9.75
CA ASP A 55 -16.63 -4.74 9.74
C ASP A 55 -17.32 -5.16 8.44
N ARG A 56 -17.10 -4.43 7.34
CA ARG A 56 -17.65 -4.82 6.03
C ARG A 56 -17.13 -6.21 5.64
N PRO A 57 -17.98 -7.07 5.03
CA PRO A 57 -17.55 -8.35 4.51
C PRO A 57 -16.35 -8.19 3.56
N LEU A 58 -15.33 -9.05 3.71
CA LEU A 58 -14.08 -8.96 2.95
C LEU A 58 -14.30 -8.87 1.44
N GLY A 59 -15.27 -9.62 0.90
CA GLY A 59 -15.63 -9.56 -0.53
C GLY A 59 -16.09 -8.17 -0.99
N LYS A 60 -16.85 -7.45 -0.15
CA LYS A 60 -17.29 -6.08 -0.44
C LYS A 60 -16.13 -5.10 -0.38
N LEU A 61 -15.25 -5.24 0.60
CA LEU A 61 -14.06 -4.40 0.74
C LEU A 61 -13.11 -4.58 -0.46
N ARG A 62 -12.88 -5.82 -0.90
CA ARG A 62 -12.08 -6.14 -2.10
C ARG A 62 -12.64 -5.46 -3.35
N ALA A 63 -13.95 -5.53 -3.55
CA ALA A 63 -14.61 -4.88 -4.69
C ALA A 63 -14.43 -3.35 -4.67
N MET A 64 -14.69 -2.71 -3.52
CA MET A 64 -14.54 -1.27 -3.34
C MET A 64 -13.09 -0.81 -3.59
N VAL A 65 -12.11 -1.54 -3.05
CA VAL A 65 -10.70 -1.21 -3.24
C VAL A 65 -10.30 -1.36 -4.70
N LYS A 66 -10.71 -2.45 -5.37
CA LYS A 66 -10.38 -2.67 -6.77
C LYS A 66 -11.00 -1.60 -7.69
N GLU A 67 -12.22 -1.17 -7.39
CA GLU A 67 -12.88 -0.06 -8.10
C GLU A 67 -12.12 1.26 -7.87
N HIS A 68 -11.79 1.59 -6.62
CA HIS A 68 -11.03 2.79 -6.27
C HIS A 68 -9.67 2.85 -6.97
N VAL A 69 -8.88 1.77 -6.87
CA VAL A 69 -7.56 1.69 -7.51
C VAL A 69 -7.70 1.75 -9.03
N GLY A 70 -8.69 1.07 -9.60
CA GLY A 70 -8.96 1.05 -11.05
C GLY A 70 -9.35 2.40 -11.65
N SER A 71 -9.83 3.34 -10.83
CA SER A 71 -10.15 4.71 -11.28
C SER A 71 -8.92 5.46 -11.82
N THR A 72 -7.72 5.12 -11.38
CA THR A 72 -6.44 5.73 -11.80
C THR A 72 -5.49 4.71 -12.42
N HIS A 73 -5.38 3.53 -11.82
CA HIS A 73 -4.46 2.45 -12.20
C HIS A 73 -5.23 1.23 -12.74
N ALA A 74 -5.63 1.30 -14.01
CA ALA A 74 -6.29 0.23 -14.74
C ALA A 74 -5.32 -0.87 -15.23
N HIS A 75 -4.22 -1.11 -14.51
CA HIS A 75 -3.26 -2.17 -14.83
C HIS A 75 -3.59 -3.47 -14.05
N PRO A 76 -3.67 -4.64 -14.72
CA PRO A 76 -4.09 -5.88 -14.06
C PRO A 76 -3.24 -6.28 -12.85
N ASN A 77 -1.92 -6.07 -12.90
CA ASN A 77 -1.04 -6.42 -11.78
C ASN A 77 -1.22 -5.48 -10.59
N VAL A 78 -1.53 -4.19 -10.81
CA VAL A 78 -1.78 -3.23 -9.72
C VAL A 78 -3.11 -3.58 -9.03
N LEU A 79 -4.14 -3.88 -9.80
CA LEU A 79 -5.43 -4.33 -9.26
C LEU A 79 -5.32 -5.67 -8.50
N ARG A 80 -4.49 -6.60 -8.99
CA ARG A 80 -4.19 -7.85 -8.28
C ARG A 80 -3.42 -7.58 -6.99
N ALA A 81 -2.44 -6.68 -7.00
CA ALA A 81 -1.69 -6.32 -5.81
C ALA A 81 -2.57 -5.65 -4.75
N ALA A 82 -3.49 -4.76 -5.17
CA ALA A 82 -4.47 -4.15 -4.27
C ALA A 82 -5.40 -5.19 -3.63
N ASP A 83 -5.95 -6.11 -4.43
CA ASP A 83 -6.77 -7.22 -3.92
C ASP A 83 -5.98 -8.11 -2.94
N THR A 84 -4.72 -8.38 -3.26
CA THR A 84 -3.81 -9.17 -2.41
C THR A 84 -3.56 -8.48 -1.08
N LEU A 85 -3.29 -7.17 -1.08
CA LEU A 85 -3.07 -6.41 0.15
C LEU A 85 -4.33 -6.42 1.04
N VAL A 86 -5.52 -6.26 0.46
CA VAL A 86 -6.78 -6.37 1.21
C VAL A 86 -6.93 -7.75 1.84
N ARG A 87 -6.61 -8.83 1.12
CA ARG A 87 -6.69 -10.20 1.65
C ARG A 87 -5.67 -10.44 2.76
N VAL A 88 -4.43 -9.99 2.60
CA VAL A 88 -3.38 -10.07 3.64
C VAL A 88 -3.84 -9.34 4.91
N CYS A 89 -4.33 -8.10 4.78
CA CYS A 89 -4.86 -7.36 5.93
C CYS A 89 -6.07 -8.05 6.56
N GLY A 90 -6.96 -8.64 5.75
CA GLY A 90 -8.09 -9.42 6.23
C GLY A 90 -7.65 -10.62 7.09
N ALA A 91 -6.67 -11.40 6.61
CA ALA A 91 -6.12 -12.53 7.36
C ALA A 91 -5.48 -12.09 8.69
N ILE A 92 -4.75 -10.97 8.70
CA ILE A 92 -4.16 -10.41 9.93
C ILE A 92 -5.25 -10.00 10.92
N ARG A 93 -6.32 -9.35 10.45
CA ARG A 93 -7.48 -8.98 11.29
C ARG A 93 -8.21 -10.20 11.87
N GLU A 94 -8.16 -11.33 11.19
CA GLU A 94 -8.68 -12.63 11.65
C GLU A 94 -7.72 -13.35 12.62
N GLY A 95 -6.56 -12.76 12.92
CA GLY A 95 -5.60 -13.27 13.91
C GLY A 95 -4.39 -14.02 13.34
N ALA A 96 -4.21 -14.03 12.01
CA ALA A 96 -2.99 -14.60 11.41
C ALA A 96 -1.77 -13.70 11.67
N SER A 97 -0.60 -14.31 11.87
CA SER A 97 0.67 -13.60 11.79
C SER A 97 0.91 -13.04 10.39
N VAL A 98 1.81 -12.06 10.27
CA VAL A 98 2.19 -11.47 8.97
C VAL A 98 2.70 -12.56 8.01
N ARG A 99 3.55 -13.47 8.49
CA ARG A 99 4.09 -14.57 7.67
C ARG A 99 3.01 -15.55 7.21
N GLU A 100 2.06 -15.89 8.07
CA GLU A 100 0.92 -16.75 7.70
C GLU A 100 0.03 -16.07 6.65
N ALA A 101 -0.30 -14.79 6.85
CA ALA A 101 -1.12 -14.01 5.93
C ALA A 101 -0.47 -13.88 4.55
N ILE A 102 0.84 -13.57 4.49
CA ILE A 102 1.59 -13.50 3.23
C ILE A 102 1.64 -14.87 2.55
N THR A 103 1.92 -15.94 3.29
CA THR A 103 1.97 -17.31 2.74
C THR A 103 0.64 -17.72 2.12
N LYS A 104 -0.46 -17.41 2.81
CA LYS A 104 -1.82 -17.77 2.37
C LYS A 104 -2.28 -16.94 1.17
N GLU A 105 -2.08 -15.62 1.22
CA GLU A 105 -2.77 -14.71 0.32
C GLU A 105 -1.89 -14.16 -0.82
N ALA A 106 -0.56 -14.16 -0.66
CA ALA A 106 0.39 -13.47 -1.55
C ALA A 106 1.51 -14.37 -2.12
N GLY A 107 1.31 -15.69 -2.10
CA GLY A 107 2.31 -16.66 -2.57
C GLY A 107 2.68 -16.55 -4.06
N ASP A 108 1.82 -15.91 -4.87
CA ASP A 108 2.07 -15.59 -6.28
C ASP A 108 3.04 -14.41 -6.46
N TRP A 109 3.21 -13.57 -5.44
CA TRP A 109 4.19 -12.48 -5.42
C TRP A 109 5.50 -12.92 -4.78
N ILE A 110 5.45 -13.57 -3.62
CA ILE A 110 6.64 -14.06 -2.92
C ILE A 110 6.35 -15.38 -2.22
N SER A 111 7.22 -16.36 -2.45
CA SER A 111 7.17 -17.63 -1.72
C SER A 111 7.68 -17.45 -0.31
N GLY A 112 6.94 -17.93 0.70
CA GLY A 112 7.40 -17.95 2.09
C GLY A 112 8.74 -18.66 2.29
N LYS A 113 9.01 -19.74 1.54
CA LYS A 113 10.30 -20.44 1.57
C LYS A 113 11.45 -19.54 1.09
N LYS A 114 11.22 -18.73 0.05
CA LYS A 114 12.22 -17.77 -0.46
C LYS A 114 12.43 -16.66 0.56
N ALA A 115 11.35 -16.05 1.05
CA ALA A 115 11.41 -15.00 2.04
C ALA A 115 12.20 -15.46 3.29
N GLU A 116 11.89 -16.64 3.81
CA GLU A 116 12.59 -17.22 4.96
C GLU A 116 14.08 -17.48 4.68
N GLY A 117 14.41 -17.98 3.49
CA GLY A 117 15.81 -18.19 3.09
C GLY A 117 16.63 -16.90 2.98
N TRP A 118 15.99 -15.74 2.94
CA TRP A 118 16.63 -14.44 2.77
C TRP A 118 16.65 -13.58 4.05
N VAL A 119 16.00 -13.98 5.15
CA VAL A 119 15.88 -13.13 6.35
C VAL A 119 17.21 -12.74 6.99
N LYS A 120 18.25 -13.59 6.84
CA LYS A 120 19.60 -13.32 7.37
C LYS A 120 20.47 -12.48 6.42
N GLN A 121 19.96 -12.14 5.24
CA GLN A 121 20.69 -11.37 4.26
C GLN A 121 20.43 -9.86 4.45
N PRO A 122 21.40 -9.01 4.06
CA PRO A 122 21.19 -7.56 4.05
C PRO A 122 20.01 -7.18 3.15
N ASP A 123 19.25 -6.16 3.55
CA ASP A 123 18.05 -5.76 2.82
C ASP A 123 18.38 -5.25 1.42
N GLU A 124 19.48 -4.52 1.26
CA GLU A 124 19.98 -4.00 -0.01
C GLU A 124 20.35 -5.10 -1.01
N HIS A 125 20.74 -6.28 -0.51
CA HIS A 125 21.04 -7.42 -1.35
C HIS A 125 19.76 -8.15 -1.80
N VAL A 126 18.68 -8.09 -1.03
CA VAL A 126 17.38 -8.66 -1.44
C VAL A 126 16.61 -7.65 -2.30
N VAL A 127 16.44 -6.43 -1.79
CA VAL A 127 15.82 -5.28 -2.43
C VAL A 127 16.92 -4.42 -3.04
N GLY A 128 17.38 -4.83 -4.21
CA GLY A 128 18.43 -4.19 -5.01
C GLY A 128 18.94 -5.14 -6.08
N GLU A 129 19.22 -6.40 -5.70
CA GLU A 129 19.68 -7.43 -6.64
C GLU A 129 18.61 -8.45 -7.04
N ARG A 130 17.72 -8.85 -6.11
CA ARG A 130 16.64 -9.83 -6.41
C ARG A 130 15.33 -9.17 -6.77
N PHE A 131 15.04 -8.05 -6.12
CA PHE A 131 13.98 -7.12 -6.47
C PHE A 131 14.58 -5.75 -6.75
N SER A 132 13.85 -4.90 -7.48
CA SER A 132 14.23 -3.49 -7.66
C SER A 132 13.77 -2.60 -6.50
N THR A 133 14.49 -1.50 -6.29
CA THR A 133 14.04 -0.36 -5.46
C THR A 133 13.05 0.56 -6.20
N ALA A 134 12.81 0.30 -7.49
CA ALA A 134 11.94 1.08 -8.37
C ALA A 134 10.44 0.90 -8.07
N CYS A 135 9.63 1.71 -8.74
CA CYS A 135 8.19 1.82 -8.54
C CYS A 135 7.34 0.77 -9.29
N TYR A 136 7.92 -0.05 -10.17
CA TYR A 136 7.16 -1.05 -10.93
C TYR A 136 6.55 -2.11 -10.02
N ILE A 137 5.24 -2.32 -10.11
CA ILE A 137 4.49 -3.19 -9.20
C ILE A 137 5.02 -4.64 -9.16
N ALA A 138 5.54 -5.13 -10.30
CA ALA A 138 6.10 -6.48 -10.41
C ALA A 138 7.28 -6.71 -9.44
N GLU A 139 8.05 -5.67 -9.17
CA GLU A 139 9.23 -5.69 -8.30
C GLU A 139 8.91 -5.12 -6.92
N ALA A 140 8.15 -4.02 -6.87
CA ALA A 140 7.87 -3.29 -5.64
C ALA A 140 6.93 -4.05 -4.69
N MET A 141 5.93 -4.78 -5.22
CA MET A 141 5.03 -5.58 -4.38
C MET A 141 5.76 -6.71 -3.63
N PRO A 142 6.53 -7.60 -4.29
CA PRO A 142 7.25 -8.64 -3.57
C PRO A 142 8.35 -8.10 -2.65
N ALA A 143 8.99 -6.97 -3.00
CA ALA A 143 9.91 -6.28 -2.08
C ALA A 143 9.19 -5.79 -0.81
N SER A 144 8.00 -5.19 -0.95
CA SER A 144 7.17 -4.75 0.18
C SER A 144 6.80 -5.92 1.10
N LEU A 145 6.35 -7.02 0.50
CA LEU A 145 5.96 -8.24 1.23
C LEU A 145 7.16 -8.88 1.93
N TYR A 146 8.34 -8.89 1.30
CA TYR A 146 9.56 -9.37 1.93
C TYR A 146 9.95 -8.55 3.17
N LEU A 147 9.90 -7.21 3.08
CA LEU A 147 10.21 -6.37 4.23
C LEU A 147 9.20 -6.58 5.37
N ALA A 148 7.91 -6.66 5.05
CA ALA A 148 6.88 -7.00 6.05
C ALA A 148 7.11 -8.39 6.67
N TRP A 149 7.54 -9.37 5.88
CA TRP A 149 7.88 -10.73 6.35
C TRP A 149 9.07 -10.73 7.32
N LYS A 150 10.15 -10.04 6.95
CA LYS A 150 11.40 -10.00 7.73
C LYS A 150 11.20 -9.27 9.05
N TYR A 151 10.45 -8.17 9.03
CA TYR A 151 10.24 -7.26 10.16
C TYR A 151 8.87 -7.44 10.84
N GLU A 152 8.26 -8.63 10.76
CA GLU A 152 6.87 -8.84 11.22
C GLU A 152 6.57 -8.36 12.65
N ASN A 153 7.57 -8.39 13.53
CA ASN A 153 7.46 -7.99 14.94
C ASN A 153 8.20 -6.68 15.24
N ASP A 154 8.66 -5.94 14.23
CA ASP A 154 9.45 -4.72 14.37
C ASP A 154 9.02 -3.66 13.36
N PHE A 155 7.96 -2.91 13.70
CA PHE A 155 7.45 -1.82 12.88
C PHE A 155 8.54 -0.79 12.54
N VAL A 156 9.32 -0.37 13.53
CA VAL A 156 10.33 0.69 13.36
C VAL A 156 11.44 0.19 12.45
N GLY A 157 11.98 -1.00 12.70
CA GLY A 157 13.00 -1.61 11.86
C GLY A 157 12.52 -1.77 10.42
N GLY A 158 11.28 -2.21 10.20
CA GLY A 158 10.71 -2.36 8.87
C GLY A 158 10.59 -1.03 8.09
N ILE A 159 10.11 0.02 8.74
CA ILE A 159 10.00 1.35 8.12
C ILE A 159 11.37 1.98 7.86
N VAL A 160 12.29 1.90 8.81
CA VAL A 160 13.66 2.43 8.67
C VAL A 160 14.42 1.69 7.57
N ALA A 161 14.36 0.35 7.54
CA ALA A 161 14.96 -0.45 6.48
C ALA A 161 14.38 -0.06 5.11
N ASN A 162 13.05 0.02 4.99
CA ASN A 162 12.38 0.48 3.77
C ASN A 162 12.88 1.85 3.29
N ALA A 163 13.01 2.81 4.21
CA ALA A 163 13.44 4.17 3.92
C ALA A 163 14.90 4.20 3.44
N ASN A 164 15.80 3.46 4.10
CA ASN A 164 17.22 3.39 3.78
C ASN A 164 17.51 2.75 2.42
N LEU A 165 16.63 1.88 1.92
CA LEU A 165 16.75 1.31 0.58
C LEU A 165 16.53 2.33 -0.56
N GLY A 166 15.93 3.49 -0.26
CA GLY A 166 15.66 4.54 -1.25
C GLY A 166 14.73 4.08 -2.39
N GLY A 167 14.89 4.70 -3.56
CA GLY A 167 14.01 4.49 -4.71
C GLY A 167 12.59 4.94 -4.39
N ASP A 168 11.59 4.12 -4.73
CA ASP A 168 10.20 4.37 -4.35
C ASP A 168 9.87 3.86 -2.94
N SER A 169 10.60 4.38 -1.95
CA SER A 169 10.41 4.03 -0.54
C SER A 169 9.10 4.56 0.04
N CYS A 170 8.54 5.63 -0.53
CA CYS A 170 7.28 6.21 -0.09
C CYS A 170 6.11 5.24 -0.33
N HIS A 171 5.92 4.77 -1.56
CA HIS A 171 4.81 3.86 -1.85
C HIS A 171 5.04 2.46 -1.29
N ARG A 172 6.28 1.95 -1.32
CA ARG A 172 6.63 0.69 -0.65
C ARG A 172 6.37 0.78 0.86
N GLY A 173 6.68 1.93 1.47
CA GLY A 173 6.44 2.21 2.88
C GLY A 173 4.96 2.18 3.27
N VAL A 174 4.04 2.53 2.36
CA VAL A 174 2.59 2.38 2.61
C VAL A 174 2.21 0.90 2.79
N VAL A 175 2.73 0.01 1.95
CA VAL A 175 2.45 -1.43 2.04
C VAL A 175 3.10 -2.04 3.29
N VAL A 176 4.39 -1.76 3.50
CA VAL A 176 5.14 -2.26 4.66
C VAL A 176 4.51 -1.76 5.96
N GLY A 177 4.32 -0.44 6.09
CA GLY A 177 3.73 0.17 7.28
C GLY A 177 2.28 -0.20 7.50
N GLY A 178 1.49 -0.36 6.43
CA GLY A 178 0.11 -0.82 6.51
C GLY A 178 0.00 -2.23 7.10
N ILE A 179 0.87 -3.15 6.67
CA ILE A 179 0.90 -4.53 7.20
C ILE A 179 1.43 -4.56 8.63
N LEU A 180 2.60 -3.98 8.88
CA LEU A 180 3.26 -4.02 10.19
C LEU A 180 2.45 -3.25 11.25
N GLY A 181 1.91 -2.09 10.89
CA GLY A 181 1.09 -1.27 11.79
C GLY A 181 -0.23 -1.95 12.12
N LEU A 182 -0.83 -2.69 11.19
CA LEU A 182 -2.02 -3.49 11.45
C LEU A 182 -1.72 -4.68 12.37
N ALA A 183 -0.58 -5.34 12.19
CA ALA A 183 -0.22 -6.54 12.96
C ALA A 183 0.28 -6.23 14.38
N GLY A 184 1.12 -5.19 14.53
CA GLY A 184 1.82 -4.88 15.78
C GLY A 184 1.57 -3.49 16.35
N GLY A 185 0.78 -2.66 15.68
CA GLY A 185 0.57 -1.26 16.04
C GLY A 185 1.69 -0.31 15.59
N VAL A 186 1.43 0.99 15.71
CA VAL A 186 2.40 2.05 15.41
C VAL A 186 2.86 2.70 16.71
N PRO A 187 4.18 2.81 16.98
CA PRO A 187 4.68 3.49 18.17
C PRO A 187 4.19 4.94 18.28
N LYS A 188 3.80 5.37 19.48
CA LYS A 188 3.25 6.72 19.72
C LYS A 188 4.20 7.85 19.33
N GLU A 189 5.51 7.66 19.52
CA GLU A 189 6.52 8.65 19.11
C GLU A 189 6.49 8.88 17.59
N TRP A 190 6.24 7.82 16.82
CA TRP A 190 6.17 7.90 15.36
C TRP A 190 4.85 8.48 14.88
N SER A 191 3.72 8.06 15.44
CA SER A 191 2.41 8.62 15.06
C SER A 191 2.24 10.08 15.52
N GLY A 192 2.80 10.45 16.67
CA GLY A 192 2.79 11.82 17.19
C GLY A 192 3.73 12.78 16.44
N ALA A 193 4.72 12.27 15.71
CA ALA A 193 5.63 13.08 14.89
C ALA A 193 5.08 13.39 13.49
N LEU A 194 3.90 12.87 13.12
CA LEU A 194 3.28 13.15 11.83
C LEU A 194 2.90 14.63 11.72
N ARG A 195 3.21 15.24 10.56
CA ARG A 195 2.89 16.65 10.28
C ARG A 195 1.38 16.94 10.37
N VAL A 196 0.56 15.96 10.01
CA VAL A 196 -0.89 15.99 10.22
C VAL A 196 -1.15 14.96 11.31
N PRO A 197 -1.54 15.39 12.52
CA PRO A 197 -1.83 14.47 13.61
C PRO A 197 -3.02 13.57 13.26
N LEU A 198 -3.09 12.41 13.90
CA LEU A 198 -4.29 11.58 13.83
C LEU A 198 -5.49 12.37 14.38
N PRO A 199 -6.72 12.14 13.87
CA PRO A 199 -7.91 12.69 14.50
C PRO A 199 -7.89 12.31 15.99
N GLU A 200 -8.18 13.26 16.87
CA GLU A 200 -8.46 12.92 18.27
C GLU A 200 -9.67 11.97 18.28
N ASP A 201 -9.68 11.00 19.20
CA ASP A 201 -10.82 10.10 19.38
C ASP A 201 -12.05 10.95 19.77
N GLU A 202 -12.79 11.47 18.79
CA GLU A 202 -14.13 11.97 19.01
C GLU A 202 -14.96 10.75 19.42
N GLU A 203 -15.43 10.73 20.68
CA GLU A 203 -16.51 9.85 21.09
C GLU A 203 -17.56 9.86 19.99
N VAL A 204 -17.81 8.71 19.38
CA VAL A 204 -18.94 8.52 18.49
C VAL A 204 -20.17 8.66 19.38
N VAL A 205 -20.63 9.89 19.56
CA VAL A 205 -21.88 10.21 20.24
C VAL A 205 -22.96 9.53 19.42
N GLY A 206 -23.50 8.45 19.97
CA GLY A 206 -24.48 7.60 19.31
C GLY A 206 -25.61 8.44 18.74
N VAL A 207 -25.80 8.36 17.43
CA VAL A 207 -27.06 8.81 16.83
C VAL A 207 -28.08 7.73 17.12
N VAL A 208 -28.73 7.87 18.27
CA VAL A 208 -30.01 7.25 18.56
C VAL A 208 -31.06 7.99 17.75
N SER A 209 -31.68 7.30 16.80
CA SER A 209 -33.11 7.46 16.47
C SER A 209 -33.59 6.24 15.68
#